data_AF-A0A453BRV2-F1
#
_entry.id   AF-A0A453BRV2-F1
#
_cell.length_a   1.000
_cell.length_b   1.000
_cell.length_c   1.000
_cell.angle_alpha   90.00
_cell.angle_beta   90.00
_cell.angle_gamma   90.00
#
_symmetry.space_group_name_H-M   'P 1'
#
loop_
_entity.id
_entity.type
_entity.pdbx_description
1 polymer ?
#
loop_
_entity_poly.entity_id
_entity_poly.type
_entity_poly.pdbx_seq_one_letter_code
_entity_poly.pdbx_strand_id
1 'polypeptide(L)'
;MVKGFVLQHQVILFCLGETFTDQLPIYSPVDLPVNKRATAAGFDGSVPKPGLEVNLVDAIPCRIAFERGKERHFSFLALSNGTSGWILLLEELPQQRGIVRVTAPLAGSDPRIDEKHVKWLHLNIRPSTVPFLDPEKFKGKTKKYLVDGRWTLAFRDEQSCKAAEAMVIEEMKLQQDAVREQLKELLELNMPENGLQHPQLSQETSSDDGS
;
A
#
# COMPACT_ATOMS: atom_id res chain seq x y z
N MET A 1 -6.17 2.13 -15.93
CA MET A 1 -4.98 2.89 -16.38
C MET A 1 -3.76 2.60 -15.52
N VAL A 2 -3.74 2.86 -14.20
CA VAL A 2 -2.57 2.60 -13.32
C VAL A 2 -2.00 1.17 -13.44
N LYS A 3 -2.85 0.13 -13.35
CA LYS A 3 -2.42 -1.28 -13.52
C LYS A 3 -1.80 -1.56 -14.89
N GLY A 4 -2.30 -0.90 -15.94
CA GLY A 4 -1.79 -1.06 -17.30
C GLY A 4 -0.44 -0.37 -17.48
N PHE A 5 -0.28 0.82 -16.90
CA PHE A 5 0.99 1.54 -16.90
C PHE A 5 2.09 0.79 -16.14
N VAL A 6 1.80 0.30 -14.92
CA VAL A 6 2.76 -0.50 -14.15
C VAL A 6 3.16 -1.76 -14.91
N LEU A 7 2.19 -2.45 -15.52
CA LEU A 7 2.47 -3.65 -16.33
C LEU A 7 3.32 -3.31 -17.56
N GLN A 8 2.97 -2.26 -18.29
CA GLN A 8 3.73 -1.81 -19.46
C GLN A 8 5.15 -1.43 -19.08
N HIS A 9 5.33 -0.68 -18.00
CA HIS A 9 6.64 -0.28 -17.49
C HIS A 9 7.46 -1.51 -17.05
N GLN A 10 6.84 -2.46 -16.34
CA GLN A 10 7.49 -3.72 -15.96
C GLN A 10 7.92 -4.54 -17.17
N VAL A 11 7.09 -4.61 -18.22
CA VAL A 11 7.43 -5.29 -19.48
C VAL A 11 8.58 -4.58 -20.19
N ILE A 12 8.57 -3.25 -20.24
CA ILE A 12 9.65 -2.47 -20.85
C ILE A 12 10.98 -2.70 -20.11
N LEU A 13 11.00 -2.61 -18.77
CA LEU A 13 12.21 -2.89 -17.98
C LEU A 13 12.70 -4.32 -18.18
N PHE A 14 11.78 -5.29 -18.16
CA PHE A 14 12.11 -6.69 -18.43
C PHE A 14 12.77 -6.87 -19.81
N CYS A 15 12.25 -6.21 -20.85
CA CYS A 15 12.84 -6.24 -22.19
C CYS A 15 14.22 -5.57 -22.26
N LEU A 16 14.48 -4.57 -21.42
CA LEU A 16 15.77 -3.87 -21.33
C LEU A 16 16.81 -4.62 -20.47
N GLY A 17 16.43 -5.73 -19.82
CA GLY A 17 17.29 -6.46 -18.90
C GLY A 17 17.52 -5.74 -17.57
N GLU A 18 16.79 -4.66 -17.33
CA GLU A 18 16.82 -3.91 -16.07
C GLU A 18 15.80 -4.49 -15.08
N THR A 19 16.16 -4.54 -13.81
CA THR A 19 15.23 -4.93 -12.75
C THR A 19 14.46 -3.72 -12.28
N PHE A 20 13.15 -3.88 -12.02
CA PHE A 20 12.35 -2.85 -11.39
C PHE A 20 12.99 -2.56 -10.03
N THR A 21 13.66 -1.40 -9.89
CA THR A 21 14.24 -1.01 -8.62
C THR A 21 13.11 -0.89 -7.60
N ASP A 22 13.28 -1.52 -6.43
CA ASP A 22 12.31 -1.45 -5.30
C ASP A 22 12.00 0.00 -4.89
N GLN A 23 12.86 0.95 -5.28
CA GLN A 23 12.59 2.36 -5.24
C GLN A 23 12.36 2.87 -6.66
N LEU A 24 11.10 3.23 -6.96
CA LEU A 24 10.88 4.38 -7.82
C LEU A 24 11.62 5.56 -7.18
N PRO A 25 12.32 6.41 -7.94
CA PRO A 25 12.86 7.65 -7.40
C PRO A 25 11.70 8.36 -6.72
N ILE A 26 11.69 8.34 -5.38
CA ILE A 26 10.71 9.05 -4.58
C ILE A 26 11.12 10.51 -4.74
N TYR A 27 10.67 11.12 -5.84
CA TYR A 27 10.71 12.56 -5.95
C TYR A 27 9.96 13.11 -4.76
N SER A 28 10.60 14.12 -4.16
CA SER A 28 10.22 15.01 -3.06
C SER A 28 8.80 14.88 -2.54
N PRO A 29 8.56 15.00 -1.22
CA PRO A 29 7.20 15.03 -0.67
C PRO A 29 6.38 16.07 -1.44
N VAL A 30 5.57 15.60 -2.37
CA VAL A 30 4.41 16.35 -2.82
C VAL A 30 3.60 16.52 -1.55
N ASP A 31 3.16 17.75 -1.25
CA ASP A 31 2.23 18.04 -0.16
C ASP A 31 0.90 17.33 -0.46
N LEU A 32 0.92 16.02 -0.24
CA LEU A 32 -0.21 15.12 -0.40
C LEU A 32 -1.21 15.48 0.70
N PRO A 33 -2.53 15.35 0.42
CA PRO A 33 -3.57 15.80 1.34
C PRO A 33 -3.32 15.21 2.73
N VAL A 34 -3.18 16.12 3.71
CA VAL A 34 -2.89 15.78 5.11
C VAL A 34 -3.91 14.75 5.58
N ASN A 35 -3.42 13.54 5.86
CA ASN A 35 -4.27 12.50 6.40
C ASN A 35 -4.59 12.82 7.87
N LYS A 36 -5.82 13.28 8.10
CA LYS A 36 -6.31 13.68 9.43
C LYS A 36 -6.16 12.57 10.47
N ARG A 37 -6.32 11.30 10.08
CA ARG A 37 -6.26 10.13 10.97
C ARG A 37 -4.83 9.76 11.33
N ALA A 38 -3.90 9.82 10.36
CA ALA A 38 -2.48 9.64 10.64
C ALA A 38 -1.94 10.74 11.57
N THR A 39 -2.34 12.01 11.34
CA THR A 39 -1.97 13.13 12.22
C THR A 39 -2.59 12.98 13.62
N ALA A 40 -3.86 12.60 13.73
CA ALA A 40 -4.53 12.38 15.01
C ALA A 40 -3.89 11.22 15.82
N ALA A 41 -3.42 10.19 15.12
CA ALA A 41 -2.68 9.07 15.70
C ALA A 41 -1.25 9.43 16.15
N GLY A 42 -0.76 10.65 15.84
CA GLY A 42 0.60 11.10 16.14
C GLY A 42 1.65 10.49 15.21
N PHE A 43 1.26 10.10 13.99
CA PHE A 43 2.11 9.39 13.06
C PHE A 43 2.92 10.33 12.17
N ASP A 44 4.24 10.20 12.17
CA ASP A 44 5.20 11.07 11.46
C ASP A 44 5.54 10.60 10.04
N GLY A 45 4.88 9.55 9.57
CA GLY A 45 5.07 9.00 8.23
C GLY A 45 6.17 7.96 8.08
N SER A 46 6.87 7.61 9.18
CA SER A 46 7.75 6.44 9.21
C SER A 46 6.96 5.13 9.04
N VAL A 47 7.59 3.98 8.77
CA VAL A 47 6.86 2.69 8.77
C VAL A 47 6.52 2.32 10.21
N PRO A 48 5.25 2.01 10.55
CA PRO A 48 4.86 1.70 11.92
C PRO A 48 5.57 0.40 12.33
N LYS A 49 6.35 0.48 13.40
CA LYS A 49 7.06 -0.68 13.96
C LYS A 49 6.31 -1.20 15.19
N PRO A 50 6.29 -2.52 15.42
CA PRO A 50 5.83 -3.06 16.68
C PRO A 50 6.59 -2.42 17.86
N GLY A 51 5.87 -1.97 18.88
CA GLY A 51 6.40 -1.23 20.02
C GLY A 51 6.23 0.29 19.94
N LEU A 52 5.81 0.84 18.80
CA LEU A 52 5.51 2.27 18.67
C LEU A 52 4.23 2.64 19.45
N GLU A 53 4.28 3.73 20.22
CA GLU A 53 3.09 4.31 20.85
C GLU A 53 2.35 5.22 19.87
N VAL A 54 1.03 5.07 19.80
CA VAL A 54 0.13 5.88 18.98
C VAL A 54 -1.10 6.29 19.79
N ASN A 55 -1.78 7.34 19.35
CA ASN A 55 -3.03 7.79 19.98
C ASN A 55 -4.22 6.91 19.54
N LEU A 56 -5.13 6.59 20.46
CA LEU A 56 -6.30 5.72 20.21
C LEU A 56 -7.56 6.48 19.76
N VAL A 57 -7.50 7.79 19.51
CA VAL A 57 -8.68 8.65 19.23
C VAL A 57 -9.65 8.04 18.21
N ASP A 58 -9.15 7.53 17.09
CA ASP A 58 -9.97 6.96 16.02
C ASP A 58 -9.99 5.41 16.03
N ALA A 59 -9.38 4.77 17.03
CA ALA A 59 -9.22 3.33 17.05
C ALA A 59 -10.50 2.64 17.56
N ILE A 60 -10.87 1.52 16.92
CA ILE A 60 -12.10 0.78 17.22
C ILE A 60 -11.74 -0.50 17.98
N PRO A 61 -12.28 -0.73 19.20
CA PRO A 61 -12.02 -1.95 19.95
C PRO A 61 -12.51 -3.21 19.21
N CYS A 62 -11.64 -4.21 19.11
CA CYS A 62 -11.89 -5.46 18.42
C CYS A 62 -11.24 -6.65 19.15
N ARG A 63 -11.60 -7.85 18.72
CA ARG A 63 -11.01 -9.11 19.17
C ARG A 63 -10.51 -9.90 17.98
N ILE A 64 -9.36 -10.55 18.13
CA ILE A 64 -8.76 -11.39 17.10
C ILE A 64 -8.09 -12.60 17.75
N ALA A 65 -8.15 -13.75 17.08
CA ALA A 65 -7.43 -14.95 17.46
C ALA A 65 -6.36 -15.27 16.41
N PHE A 66 -5.09 -15.12 16.77
CA PHE A 66 -3.97 -15.54 15.92
C PHE A 66 -3.71 -17.05 15.99
N GLU A 67 -4.11 -17.68 17.09
CA GLU A 67 -4.01 -19.11 17.31
C GLU A 67 -5.38 -19.64 17.79
N ARG A 68 -5.70 -20.88 17.43
CA ARG A 68 -6.97 -21.51 17.83
C ARG A 68 -7.12 -21.47 19.35
N GLY A 69 -8.16 -20.80 19.83
CA GLY A 69 -8.48 -20.67 21.26
C GLY A 69 -7.77 -19.54 22.01
N LYS A 70 -6.95 -18.72 21.34
CA LYS A 70 -6.26 -17.57 21.95
C LYS A 70 -6.75 -16.25 21.37
N GLU A 71 -7.98 -15.89 21.73
CA GLU A 71 -8.54 -14.58 21.38
C GLU A 71 -7.96 -13.49 22.28
N ARG A 72 -7.62 -12.35 21.69
CA ARG A 72 -7.04 -11.19 22.38
C ARG A 72 -7.82 -9.93 22.03
N HIS A 73 -7.88 -9.01 22.99
CA HIS A 73 -8.45 -7.69 22.79
C HIS A 73 -7.39 -6.74 22.23
N PHE A 74 -7.75 -6.02 21.17
CA PHE A 74 -6.93 -5.01 20.54
C PHE A 74 -7.81 -3.84 20.09
N SER A 75 -7.22 -2.68 19.86
CA SER A 75 -7.85 -1.59 19.14
C SER A 75 -7.38 -1.60 17.69
N PHE A 76 -8.34 -1.62 16.77
CA PHE A 76 -8.13 -1.61 15.34
C PHE A 76 -7.99 -0.18 14.83
N LEU A 77 -6.97 0.08 14.02
CA LEU A 77 -6.79 1.37 13.36
C LEU A 77 -6.23 1.15 11.96
N ALA A 78 -6.88 1.74 10.95
CA ALA A 78 -6.35 1.84 9.60
C ALA A 78 -5.95 3.29 9.34
N LEU A 79 -4.81 3.50 8.69
CA LEU A 79 -4.30 4.82 8.35
C LEU A 79 -3.43 4.78 7.09
N SER A 80 -3.40 5.88 6.36
CA SER A 80 -2.52 6.09 5.21
C SER A 80 -1.70 7.36 5.38
N ASN A 81 -0.51 7.37 4.78
CA ASN A 81 0.32 8.55 4.66
C ASN A 81 0.91 8.60 3.26
N GLY A 82 0.40 9.51 2.44
CA GLY A 82 0.71 9.58 1.01
C GLY A 82 0.45 8.24 0.32
N THR A 83 1.47 7.68 -0.31
CA THR A 83 1.38 6.40 -1.05
C THR A 83 1.49 5.16 -0.18
N SER A 84 1.76 5.32 1.11
CA SER A 84 1.85 4.22 2.07
C SER A 84 0.59 4.11 2.92
N GLY A 85 0.25 2.90 3.34
CA GLY A 85 -0.92 2.67 4.19
C GLY A 85 -0.80 1.39 4.99
N TRP A 86 -1.30 1.44 6.22
CA TRP A 86 -1.18 0.38 7.21
C TRP A 86 -2.48 0.12 7.95
N ILE A 87 -2.64 -1.15 8.32
CA ILE A 87 -3.60 -1.62 9.32
C ILE A 87 -2.81 -1.97 10.57
N LEU A 88 -3.27 -1.45 11.70
CA LEU A 88 -2.64 -1.58 13.01
C LEU A 88 -3.57 -2.30 13.98
N LEU A 89 -3.00 -3.21 14.76
CA LEU A 89 -3.61 -3.74 15.97
C LEU A 89 -2.83 -3.24 17.18
N LEU A 90 -3.53 -2.48 18.01
CA LEU A 90 -2.98 -1.71 19.10
C LEU A 90 -3.37 -2.35 20.43
N GLU A 91 -2.41 -2.59 21.31
CA GLU A 91 -2.70 -2.93 22.69
C GLU A 91 -2.97 -1.65 23.47
N GLU A 92 -4.10 -1.58 24.17
CA GLU A 92 -4.51 -0.39 24.91
C GLU A 92 -3.61 -0.14 26.13
N LEU A 93 -3.13 1.09 26.27
CA LEU A 93 -2.44 1.62 27.43
C LEU A 93 -3.32 2.63 28.19
N PRO A 94 -3.01 2.91 29.46
CA PRO A 94 -3.59 4.04 30.17
C PRO A 94 -3.43 5.35 29.38
N GLN A 95 -4.36 6.29 29.58
CA GLN A 95 -4.35 7.63 28.97
C GLN A 95 -4.62 7.68 27.45
N GLN A 96 -5.51 6.81 26.93
CA GLN A 96 -5.92 6.79 25.52
C GLN A 96 -4.77 6.60 24.52
N ARG A 97 -3.70 5.91 24.95
CA ARG A 97 -2.58 5.54 24.10
C ARG A 97 -2.64 4.05 23.79
N GLY A 98 -2.04 3.66 22.68
CA GLY A 98 -1.94 2.27 22.28
C GLY A 98 -0.54 1.93 21.81
N ILE A 99 -0.06 0.72 22.10
CA ILE A 99 1.18 0.20 21.54
C ILE A 99 0.86 -0.64 20.31
N VAL A 100 1.50 -0.32 19.19
CA VAL A 100 1.46 -1.13 17.99
C VAL A 100 2.02 -2.53 18.29
N ARG A 101 1.20 -3.57 18.17
CA ARG A 101 1.65 -4.96 18.30
C ARG A 101 1.77 -5.65 16.96
N VAL A 102 0.85 -5.35 16.05
CA VAL A 102 0.81 -5.95 14.73
C VAL A 102 0.57 -4.88 13.69
N THR A 103 1.27 -5.00 12.58
CA THR A 103 1.20 -4.10 11.42
C THR A 103 0.97 -4.94 10.17
N ALA A 104 0.13 -4.43 9.29
CA ALA A 104 -0.21 -5.07 8.02
C ALA A 104 -0.34 -4.01 6.92
N PRO A 105 -0.01 -4.31 5.66
CA PRO A 105 -0.23 -3.39 4.56
C PRO A 105 -1.74 -3.17 4.35
N LEU A 106 -2.14 -1.91 4.18
CA LEU A 106 -3.52 -1.53 3.87
C LEU A 106 -3.91 -1.93 2.44
N ALA A 107 -2.96 -1.81 1.51
CA ALA A 107 -3.16 -2.11 0.10
C ALA A 107 -3.51 -3.60 -0.12
N GLY A 108 -4.68 -3.84 -0.73
CA GLY A 108 -5.14 -5.19 -1.04
C GLY A 108 -5.73 -5.97 0.14
N SER A 109 -6.03 -5.28 1.25
CA SER A 109 -6.66 -5.86 2.44
C SER A 109 -8.11 -6.31 2.23
N ASP A 110 -8.83 -5.74 1.25
CA ASP A 110 -10.17 -6.16 0.81
C ASP A 110 -11.14 -6.44 2.00
N PRO A 111 -11.57 -5.40 2.73
CA PRO A 111 -12.44 -5.54 3.89
C PRO A 111 -13.81 -6.09 3.49
N ARG A 112 -14.29 -7.10 4.22
CA ARG A 112 -15.62 -7.70 3.99
C ARG A 112 -16.28 -8.13 5.29
N ILE A 113 -17.50 -7.68 5.54
CA ILE A 113 -18.30 -8.15 6.67
C ILE A 113 -18.79 -9.58 6.43
N ASP A 114 -18.73 -10.44 7.45
CA ASP A 114 -19.25 -11.81 7.39
C ASP A 114 -20.79 -11.80 7.29
N GLU A 115 -21.34 -12.55 6.32
CA GLU A 115 -22.78 -12.63 6.05
C GLU A 115 -23.58 -13.26 7.21
N LYS A 116 -22.97 -14.19 7.95
CA LYS A 116 -23.60 -14.89 9.08
C LYS A 116 -23.36 -14.13 10.39
N HIS A 117 -22.21 -13.50 10.52
CA HIS A 117 -21.79 -12.77 11.71
C HIS A 117 -21.51 -11.31 11.36
N VAL A 118 -22.54 -10.47 11.33
CA VAL A 118 -22.43 -9.04 10.96
C VAL A 118 -21.46 -8.20 11.81
N LYS A 119 -20.99 -8.76 12.93
CA LYS A 119 -19.97 -8.16 13.81
C LYS A 119 -18.54 -8.53 13.44
N TRP A 120 -18.35 -9.38 12.44
CA TRP A 120 -17.05 -9.89 12.03
C TRP A 120 -16.62 -9.25 10.72
N LEU A 121 -15.38 -8.76 10.69
CA LEU A 121 -14.75 -8.20 9.50
C LEU A 121 -13.61 -9.13 9.07
N HIS A 122 -13.67 -9.56 7.82
CA HIS A 122 -12.58 -10.28 7.18
C HIS A 122 -11.65 -9.32 6.45
N LEU A 123 -10.35 -9.56 6.60
CA LEU A 123 -9.28 -8.84 5.91
C LEU A 123 -8.30 -9.85 5.31
N ASN A 124 -7.78 -9.56 4.12
CA ASN A 124 -6.74 -10.35 3.45
C ASN A 124 -5.39 -9.67 3.63
N ILE A 125 -4.59 -10.14 4.58
CA ILE A 125 -3.28 -9.57 4.83
C ILE A 125 -2.26 -10.18 3.88
N ARG A 126 -1.63 -9.32 3.09
CA ARG A 126 -0.52 -9.70 2.21
C ARG A 126 0.80 -9.70 2.98
N PRO A 127 1.74 -10.59 2.62
CA PRO A 127 3.10 -10.50 3.12
C PRO A 127 3.68 -9.13 2.80
N SER A 128 4.28 -8.48 3.80
CA SER A 128 4.93 -7.16 3.63
C SER A 128 6.10 -7.21 2.65
N THR A 129 6.64 -8.40 2.38
CA THR A 129 7.63 -8.65 1.33
C THR A 129 6.94 -9.36 0.17
N VAL A 130 6.72 -8.65 -0.93
CA VAL A 130 6.38 -9.28 -2.21
C VAL A 130 7.60 -10.15 -2.58
N PRO A 131 7.48 -11.49 -2.73
CA PRO A 131 8.64 -12.35 -2.99
C PRO A 131 9.14 -12.26 -4.44
N PHE A 132 8.82 -11.19 -5.17
CA PHE A 132 8.93 -11.19 -6.63
C PHE A 132 10.36 -10.98 -7.17
N LEU A 133 11.34 -10.52 -6.38
CA LEU A 133 12.59 -10.02 -6.96
C LEU A 133 13.92 -10.50 -6.34
N ASP A 134 13.96 -11.28 -5.25
CA ASP A 134 15.28 -11.66 -4.72
C ASP A 134 15.30 -12.96 -3.88
N PRO A 135 15.45 -14.14 -4.50
CA PRO A 135 15.57 -15.42 -3.78
C PRO A 135 16.82 -15.52 -2.89
N GLU A 136 17.85 -14.67 -3.08
CA GLU A 136 19.08 -14.70 -2.28
C GLU A 136 18.90 -14.06 -0.89
N LYS A 137 18.01 -13.06 -0.76
CA LYS A 137 17.73 -12.37 0.52
C LYS A 137 16.86 -13.17 1.49
N PHE A 138 16.21 -14.25 1.05
CA PHE A 138 15.30 -15.07 1.87
C PHE A 138 15.98 -16.28 2.55
N LYS A 139 17.28 -16.50 2.36
CA LYS A 139 18.01 -17.55 3.10
C LYS A 139 18.23 -17.10 4.56
N GLY A 140 17.36 -17.56 5.45
CA GLY A 140 17.73 -17.78 6.86
C GLY A 140 17.08 -16.93 7.95
N LYS A 141 15.96 -16.25 7.71
CA LYS A 141 15.21 -15.59 8.80
C LYS A 141 13.76 -16.06 8.87
N THR A 142 13.56 -17.23 9.47
CA THR A 142 12.25 -17.66 9.99
C THR A 142 11.86 -16.81 11.21
N LYS A 143 11.71 -15.49 11.02
CA LYS A 143 10.92 -14.71 11.96
C LYS A 143 9.48 -15.16 11.73
N LYS A 144 8.84 -15.71 12.77
CA LYS A 144 7.41 -16.02 12.81
C LYS A 144 6.62 -14.73 12.60
N TYR A 145 6.52 -14.24 11.37
CA TYR A 145 5.55 -13.23 11.00
C TYR A 145 4.21 -13.97 10.89
N LEU A 146 3.49 -14.04 12.00
CA LEU A 146 2.13 -14.58 12.13
C LEU A 146 1.07 -13.77 11.35
N VAL A 147 1.49 -12.95 10.38
CA VAL A 147 0.68 -11.85 9.84
C VAL A 147 0.38 -12.06 8.36
N ASP A 148 0.56 -13.26 7.85
CA ASP A 148 0.19 -13.59 6.47
C ASP A 148 -1.16 -14.31 6.46
N GLY A 149 -2.09 -13.87 5.60
CA GLY A 149 -3.34 -14.57 5.34
C GLY A 149 -4.62 -13.84 5.77
N ARG A 150 -5.71 -14.60 5.96
CA ARG A 150 -7.03 -14.06 6.24
C ARG A 150 -7.19 -13.75 7.74
N TRP A 151 -7.33 -12.48 8.08
CA TRP A 151 -7.72 -12.04 9.42
C TRP A 151 -9.23 -12.00 9.54
N THR A 152 -9.72 -12.32 10.75
CA THR A 152 -11.12 -12.12 11.13
C THR A 152 -11.13 -11.36 12.44
N LEU A 153 -11.65 -10.13 12.40
CA LEU A 153 -11.79 -9.25 13.54
C LEU A 153 -13.23 -9.30 14.03
N ALA A 154 -13.43 -9.55 15.31
CA ALA A 154 -14.74 -9.50 15.94
C ALA A 154 -14.92 -8.18 16.70
N PHE A 155 -15.95 -7.42 16.35
CA PHE A 155 -16.31 -6.16 16.97
C PHE A 155 -17.45 -6.33 17.99
N ARG A 156 -17.62 -5.32 18.86
CA ARG A 156 -18.68 -5.31 19.88
C ARG A 156 -20.09 -5.37 19.25
N ASP A 157 -20.27 -4.58 18.19
CA ASP A 157 -21.55 -4.35 17.53
C ASP A 157 -21.36 -4.15 16.02
N GLU A 158 -22.48 -4.21 15.30
CA GLU A 158 -22.53 -4.05 13.84
C GLU A 158 -22.06 -2.66 13.39
N GLN A 159 -22.36 -1.62 14.17
CA GLN A 159 -21.96 -0.25 13.84
C GLN A 159 -20.44 -0.09 13.90
N SER A 160 -19.80 -0.68 14.90
CA SER A 160 -18.35 -0.74 15.04
C SER A 160 -17.70 -1.51 13.89
N CYS A 161 -18.31 -2.62 13.47
CA CYS A 161 -17.84 -3.42 12.32
C CYS A 161 -17.92 -2.61 11.01
N LYS A 162 -19.06 -1.96 10.75
CA LYS A 162 -19.26 -1.07 9.60
C LYS A 162 -18.33 0.14 9.62
N ALA A 163 -18.09 0.73 10.79
CA ALA A 163 -17.14 1.83 10.95
C ALA A 163 -15.70 1.38 10.62
N ALA A 164 -15.31 0.18 11.05
CA ALA A 164 -14.00 -0.38 10.72
C ALA A 164 -13.86 -0.70 9.22
N GLU A 165 -14.89 -1.25 8.58
CA GLU A 165 -14.94 -1.44 7.13
C GLU A 165 -14.79 -0.12 6.38
N ALA A 166 -15.60 0.89 6.74
CA ALA A 166 -15.54 2.23 6.15
C ALA A 166 -14.16 2.87 6.32
N MET A 167 -13.55 2.74 7.50
CA MET A 167 -12.21 3.24 7.78
C MET A 167 -11.16 2.66 6.81
N VAL A 168 -11.20 1.34 6.57
CA VAL A 168 -10.28 0.69 5.63
C VAL A 168 -10.52 1.21 4.20
N ILE A 169 -11.79 1.30 3.77
CA ILE A 169 -12.15 1.76 2.42
C ILE A 169 -11.71 3.21 2.19
N GLU A 170 -11.97 4.10 3.15
CA GLU A 170 -11.59 5.51 3.09
C GLU A 170 -10.07 5.66 2.98
N GLU A 171 -9.31 4.99 3.84
CA GLU A 171 -7.85 5.06 3.83
C GLU A 171 -7.25 4.44 2.57
N MET A 172 -7.84 3.34 2.07
CA MET A 172 -7.42 2.75 0.81
C MET A 172 -7.64 3.70 -0.36
N LYS A 173 -8.75 4.45 -0.35
CA LYS A 173 -9.04 5.44 -1.39
C LYS A 173 -8.03 6.59 -1.34
N LEU A 174 -7.73 7.14 -0.16
CA LEU A 174 -6.71 8.17 0.01
C LEU A 174 -5.34 7.70 -0.50
N GLN A 175 -4.93 6.49 -0.14
CA GLN A 175 -3.69 5.89 -0.63
C GLN A 175 -3.69 5.73 -2.15
N GLN A 176 -4.80 5.28 -2.75
CA GLN A 176 -4.91 5.11 -4.20
C GLN A 176 -4.87 6.44 -4.95
N ASP A 177 -5.50 7.48 -4.41
CA ASP A 177 -5.50 8.81 -4.99
C ASP A 177 -4.09 9.41 -4.95
N ALA A 178 -3.38 9.28 -3.82
CA ALA A 178 -1.97 9.69 -3.71
C ALA A 178 -1.05 8.96 -4.72
N VAL A 179 -1.23 7.65 -4.89
CA VAL A 179 -0.49 6.86 -5.89
C VAL A 179 -0.82 7.32 -7.31
N ARG A 180 -2.08 7.66 -7.59
CA ARG A 180 -2.51 8.14 -8.90
C ARG A 180 -1.87 9.49 -9.25
N GLU A 181 -1.84 10.42 -8.31
CA GLU A 181 -1.21 11.74 -8.53
C GLU A 181 0.30 11.59 -8.76
N GLN A 182 1.00 10.80 -7.94
CA GLN A 182 2.43 10.53 -8.15
C GLN A 182 2.70 9.88 -9.52
N LEU A 183 1.85 8.95 -9.94
CA LEU A 183 1.98 8.32 -11.27
C LEU A 183 1.66 9.27 -12.42
N LYS A 184 0.74 10.22 -12.22
CA LYS A 184 0.40 11.23 -13.23
C LYS A 184 1.60 12.13 -13.50
N GLU A 185 2.29 12.59 -12.46
CA GLU A 185 3.53 13.37 -12.60
C GLU A 185 4.62 12.57 -13.34
N LEU A 186 4.81 11.30 -12.99
CA LEU A 186 5.78 10.43 -13.68
C LEU A 186 5.41 10.18 -15.15
N LEU A 187 4.11 10.08 -15.46
CA LEU A 187 3.63 9.94 -16.84
C LEU A 187 3.87 11.21 -17.67
N GLU A 188 3.68 12.38 -17.08
CA GLU A 188 3.91 13.67 -17.74
C GLU A 188 5.41 13.96 -17.93
N LEU A 189 6.26 13.59 -16.97
CA LEU A 189 7.73 13.73 -17.07
C LEU A 189 8.38 12.79 -18.10
N ASN A 190 7.79 11.63 -18.36
CA ASN A 190 8.30 10.65 -19.32
C ASN A 190 7.83 10.89 -20.77
N MET A 191 7.07 11.97 -21.01
CA MET A 191 6.75 12.41 -22.37
C MET A 191 7.79 13.46 -22.79
N PRO A 192 8.87 13.11 -23.52
CA PRO A 192 9.75 14.11 -24.07
C PRO A 192 8.94 15.02 -25.01
N GLU A 193 8.97 16.33 -24.78
CA GLU A 193 8.35 17.35 -25.65
C GLU A 193 8.93 17.38 -27.09
N ASN A 194 9.86 16.50 -27.45
CA ASN A 194 10.39 16.39 -28.81
C ASN A 194 10.48 14.93 -29.26
N GLY A 195 9.55 14.53 -30.12
CA GLY A 195 9.61 13.25 -30.83
C GLY A 195 8.81 13.17 -32.14
N LEU A 196 8.01 14.19 -32.46
CA LEU A 196 7.39 14.35 -33.78
C LEU A 196 8.27 15.21 -34.68
N GLN A 197 9.49 14.75 -34.95
CA GLN A 197 10.15 15.10 -36.21
C GLN A 197 10.26 13.81 -37.01
N HIS A 198 9.31 13.67 -37.92
CA HIS A 198 9.34 12.72 -39.02
C HIS A 198 10.69 12.88 -39.76
N PRO A 199 11.55 11.85 -39.87
CA PRO A 199 12.55 11.84 -40.92
C PRO A 199 11.78 11.61 -42.22
N GLN A 200 11.72 12.62 -43.09
CA GLN A 200 11.32 12.40 -44.47
C GLN A 200 12.36 11.48 -45.11
N LEU A 201 11.92 10.29 -45.51
CA LEU A 201 12.66 9.37 -46.36
C LEU A 201 12.33 9.69 -47.83
N SER A 202 13.34 9.56 -48.70
CA SER A 202 13.35 9.53 -50.19
C SER A 202 14.01 10.78 -50.79
N GLN A 203 15.02 10.72 -51.66
CA GLN A 203 15.54 9.62 -52.48
C GLN A 203 16.93 10.01 -53.03
N GLU A 204 17.89 9.09 -52.99
CA GLU A 204 19.01 9.09 -53.94
C GLU A 204 18.48 8.71 -55.33
N THR A 205 18.87 9.47 -56.35
CA THR A 205 18.93 8.97 -57.72
C THR A 205 20.33 9.26 -58.26
N SER A 206 21.18 8.23 -58.24
CA SER A 206 22.32 8.16 -59.16
C SER A 206 21.80 7.85 -60.56
N SER A 207 22.13 8.67 -61.54
CA SER A 207 22.22 8.23 -62.94
C SER A 207 23.26 9.09 -63.66
N ASP A 208 24.28 8.39 -64.09
CA ASP A 208 25.38 8.70 -65.00
C ASP A 208 24.84 9.17 -66.37
N ASP A 209 25.42 10.21 -66.98
CA ASP A 209 25.74 10.20 -68.41
C ASP A 209 26.57 11.42 -68.83
N GLY A 210 27.46 11.17 -69.80
CA GLY A 210 28.65 11.94 -70.09
C GLY A 210 28.50 13.24 -70.89
N SER A 211 29.62 13.98 -70.94
CA SER A 211 30.21 14.56 -72.17
C SER A 211 31.66 14.97 -71.91
#